data_AF-A0A2V7L695-F1
#
_entry.id   AF-A0A2V7L695-F1
#
_cell.length_a   1.000
_cell.length_b   1.000
_cell.length_c   1.000
_cell.angle_alpha   90.00
_cell.angle_beta   90.00
_cell.angle_gamma   90.00
#
_symmetry.space_group_name_H-M   'P 1'
#
loop_
_entity.id
_entity.type
_entity.pdbx_description
1 polymer ?
#
loop_
_entity_poly.entity_id
_entity_poly.type
_entity_poly.pdbx_seq_one_letter_code
_entity_poly.pdbx_strand_id
1 'polypeptide(L)'
;RQVAAAGVAGAILAGGVRAAMRVPVWKSTNEVYQSIVRDSPRSYAGPMFGGVLAESDGRYADALDAFRRAAQILPTDNRLTLRAAELAYRLGRPALADTLLARIDSTCVHCETFFQAAAINARARGLTTVADSLLRHLAALKTARGR
;
A
#
# COMPACT_ATOMS: atom_id res chain seq x y z
N ARG A 1 -42.03 3.97 -20.23
CA ARG A 1 -41.89 4.55 -18.87
C ARG A 1 -41.95 3.49 -17.77
N GLN A 2 -42.93 2.57 -17.76
CA GLN A 2 -43.05 1.52 -16.71
C GLN A 2 -41.87 0.52 -16.68
N VAL A 3 -41.34 0.12 -17.84
CA VAL A 3 -40.16 -0.78 -17.93
C VAL A 3 -38.91 -0.15 -17.28
N ALA A 4 -38.72 1.17 -17.43
CA ALA A 4 -37.63 1.89 -16.79
C ALA A 4 -37.80 1.97 -15.27
N ALA A 5 -39.03 2.18 -14.77
CA ALA A 5 -39.32 2.19 -13.34
C ALA A 5 -39.12 0.81 -12.70
N ALA A 6 -39.51 -0.27 -13.40
CA ALA A 6 -39.28 -1.64 -12.95
C ALA A 6 -37.78 -1.99 -12.90
N GLY A 7 -36.99 -1.54 -13.89
CA GLY A 7 -35.54 -1.72 -13.89
C GLY A 7 -34.85 -1.00 -12.73
N VAL A 8 -35.27 0.23 -12.43
CA VAL A 8 -34.75 1.00 -11.28
C VAL A 8 -35.10 0.33 -9.96
N ALA A 9 -36.35 -0.09 -9.78
CA ALA A 9 -36.78 -0.79 -8.57
C ALA A 9 -36.02 -2.11 -8.36
N GLY A 10 -35.80 -2.88 -9.42
CA GLY A 10 -34.98 -4.09 -9.39
C GLY A 10 -33.54 -3.83 -8.97
N ALA A 11 -32.91 -2.78 -9.51
CA ALA A 11 -31.54 -2.42 -9.15
C ALA A 11 -31.42 -1.98 -7.67
N ILE A 12 -32.40 -1.23 -7.15
CA ILE A 12 -32.44 -0.83 -5.74
C ILE A 12 -32.57 -2.06 -4.84
N LEU A 13 -33.50 -2.98 -5.14
CA LEU A 13 -33.69 -4.20 -4.36
C LEU A 13 -32.45 -5.09 -4.38
N ALA A 14 -31.84 -5.29 -5.55
CA ALA A 14 -30.60 -6.07 -5.67
C ALA A 14 -29.44 -5.43 -4.88
N GLY A 15 -29.33 -4.09 -4.93
CA GLY A 15 -28.36 -3.34 -4.13
C GLY A 15 -28.57 -3.51 -2.63
N GLY A 16 -29.83 -3.40 -2.17
CA GLY A 16 -30.21 -3.58 -0.76
C GLY A 16 -29.92 -4.99 -0.25
N VAL A 17 -30.28 -6.02 -1.02
CA VAL A 17 -30.00 -7.43 -0.69
C VAL A 17 -28.50 -7.69 -0.63
N ARG A 18 -27.74 -7.19 -1.62
CA ARG A 18 -26.27 -7.30 -1.61
C ARG A 18 -25.65 -6.61 -0.39
N ALA A 19 -26.14 -5.42 -0.03
CA ALA A 19 -25.67 -4.71 1.16
C ALA A 19 -25.97 -5.50 2.43
N ALA A 20 -27.19 -5.99 2.61
CA ALA A 20 -27.60 -6.80 3.76
C ALA A 20 -26.76 -8.08 3.91
N MET A 21 -26.37 -8.73 2.80
CA MET A 21 -25.48 -9.90 2.83
C MET A 21 -24.01 -9.54 3.13
N ARG A 22 -23.57 -8.31 2.85
CA ARG A 22 -22.19 -7.86 3.07
C ARG A 22 -21.96 -7.24 4.44
N VAL A 23 -22.97 -6.59 5.04
CA VAL A 23 -22.88 -5.99 6.37
C VAL A 23 -22.32 -6.95 7.43
N PRO A 24 -22.69 -8.25 7.47
CA PRO A 24 -22.14 -9.19 8.46
C PRO A 24 -20.62 -9.41 8.40
N VAL A 25 -19.93 -9.02 7.32
CA VAL A 25 -18.46 -9.14 7.21
C VAL A 25 -17.71 -8.05 7.98
N TRP A 26 -18.40 -6.98 8.37
CA TRP A 26 -17.86 -5.82 9.09
C TRP A 26 -17.78 -6.06 10.60
N LYS A 27 -17.37 -7.27 11.02
CA LYS A 27 -17.21 -7.60 12.45
C LYS A 27 -15.77 -7.43 12.91
N SER A 28 -14.82 -7.60 12.02
CA SER A 28 -13.41 -7.35 12.30
C SER A 28 -12.64 -6.96 11.05
N THR A 29 -11.52 -6.26 11.25
CA THR A 29 -10.56 -5.93 10.19
C THR A 29 -10.11 -7.18 9.42
N ASN A 30 -9.88 -8.29 10.14
CA ASN A 30 -9.49 -9.56 9.51
C ASN A 30 -10.61 -10.13 8.62
N GLU A 31 -11.87 -10.15 9.08
CA GLU A 31 -12.99 -10.64 8.28
C GLU A 31 -13.20 -9.80 7.01
N VAL A 32 -13.11 -8.48 7.12
CA VAL A 32 -13.17 -7.56 5.98
C VAL A 32 -12.05 -7.86 4.99
N TYR A 33 -10.80 -7.99 5.44
CA TYR A 33 -9.68 -8.29 4.54
C TYR A 33 -9.79 -9.65 3.87
N GLN A 34 -10.16 -10.69 4.62
CA GLN A 34 -10.39 -12.02 4.05
C GLN A 34 -11.49 -11.99 2.98
N SER A 35 -12.51 -11.16 3.15
CA SER A 35 -13.53 -10.97 2.12
C SER A 35 -12.99 -10.33 0.84
N ILE A 36 -12.13 -9.31 0.96
CA ILE A 36 -11.50 -8.65 -0.20
C ILE A 36 -10.64 -9.63 -0.98
N VAL A 37 -9.86 -10.46 -0.27
CA VAL A 37 -9.02 -11.48 -0.91
C VAL A 37 -9.86 -12.52 -1.62
N ARG A 38 -10.98 -12.98 -1.02
CA ARG A 38 -11.91 -13.91 -1.67
C ARG A 38 -12.59 -13.31 -2.90
N ASP A 39 -13.04 -12.06 -2.81
CA ASP A 39 -13.74 -11.39 -3.91
C ASP A 39 -12.80 -11.01 -5.06
N SER A 40 -11.50 -10.86 -4.78
CA SER A 40 -10.51 -10.38 -5.75
C SER A 40 -9.16 -11.07 -5.54
N PRO A 41 -9.07 -12.38 -5.85
CA PRO A 41 -7.89 -13.20 -5.55
C PRO A 41 -6.62 -12.77 -6.31
N ARG A 42 -6.78 -11.99 -7.39
CA ARG A 42 -5.68 -11.45 -8.20
C ARG A 42 -5.34 -9.99 -7.90
N SER A 43 -6.00 -9.38 -6.91
CA SER A 43 -5.74 -7.99 -6.52
C SER A 43 -4.46 -7.85 -5.70
N TYR A 44 -3.80 -6.69 -5.79
CA TYR A 44 -2.67 -6.31 -4.95
C TYR A 44 -3.00 -6.35 -3.45
N ALA A 45 -4.29 -6.24 -3.11
CA ALA A 45 -4.80 -6.22 -1.76
C ALA A 45 -4.39 -7.45 -0.94
N GLY A 46 -4.41 -8.65 -1.52
CA GLY A 46 -4.01 -9.88 -0.82
C GLY A 46 -2.57 -9.83 -0.34
N PRO A 47 -1.58 -9.64 -1.24
CA PRO A 47 -0.19 -9.46 -0.84
C PRO A 47 0.02 -8.26 0.08
N MET A 48 -0.64 -7.12 -0.15
CA MET A 48 -0.53 -5.95 0.73
C MET A 48 -0.95 -6.27 2.16
N PHE A 49 -2.13 -6.88 2.36
CA PHE A 49 -2.62 -7.22 3.69
C PHE A 49 -1.79 -8.31 4.36
N GLY A 50 -1.35 -9.31 3.59
CA GLY A 50 -0.38 -10.29 4.08
C GLY A 50 0.90 -9.63 4.58
N GLY A 51 1.36 -8.57 3.90
CA GLY A 51 2.52 -7.77 4.32
C GLY A 51 2.29 -6.99 5.60
N VAL A 52 1.11 -6.37 5.76
CA VAL A 52 0.73 -5.66 6.99
C VAL A 52 0.70 -6.62 8.19
N LEU A 53 0.08 -7.79 8.03
CA LEU A 53 0.01 -8.81 9.09
C LEU A 53 1.40 -9.36 9.43
N ALA A 54 2.22 -9.67 8.42
CA ALA A 54 3.59 -10.11 8.64
C ALA A 54 4.43 -9.04 9.36
N GLU A 55 4.26 -7.75 9.03
CA GLU A 55 4.94 -6.66 9.70
C GLU A 55 4.51 -6.52 11.17
N SER A 56 3.21 -6.65 11.48
CA SER A 56 2.72 -6.64 12.86
C SER A 56 3.23 -7.82 13.68
N ASP A 57 3.41 -8.98 13.05
CA ASP A 57 3.96 -10.19 13.68
C ASP A 57 5.50 -10.15 13.80
N GLY A 58 6.15 -9.07 13.36
CA GLY A 58 7.62 -8.95 13.36
C GLY A 58 8.33 -9.74 12.25
N ARG A 59 7.58 -10.39 11.36
CA ARG A 59 8.10 -11.14 10.21
C ARG A 59 8.44 -10.19 9.05
N TYR A 60 9.44 -9.35 9.25
CA TYR A 60 9.79 -8.27 8.32
C TYR A 60 10.23 -8.75 6.94
N ALA A 61 10.87 -9.92 6.83
CA ALA A 61 11.26 -10.51 5.55
C ALA A 61 10.03 -10.91 4.71
N ASP A 62 9.06 -11.59 5.32
CA ASP A 62 7.79 -11.94 4.67
C ASP A 62 7.02 -10.69 4.26
N ALA A 63 7.02 -9.67 5.13
CA ALA A 63 6.39 -8.39 4.85
C ALA A 63 7.01 -7.71 3.62
N LEU A 64 8.34 -7.71 3.52
CA LEU A 64 9.07 -7.15 2.38
C LEU A 64 8.64 -7.83 1.08
N ASP A 65 8.64 -9.16 1.06
CA ASP A 65 8.25 -9.92 -0.14
C ASP A 65 6.78 -9.71 -0.51
N ALA A 66 5.91 -9.60 0.48
CA ALA A 66 4.49 -9.35 0.28
C ALA A 66 4.22 -7.95 -0.32
N PHE A 67 4.87 -6.90 0.20
CA PHE A 67 4.76 -5.55 -0.39
C PHE A 67 5.40 -5.47 -1.77
N ARG A 68 6.49 -6.19 -2.04
CA ARG A 68 7.07 -6.29 -3.38
C ARG A 68 6.10 -6.93 -4.38
N ARG A 69 5.41 -8.02 -4.00
CA ARG A 69 4.37 -8.63 -4.83
C ARG A 69 3.19 -7.68 -5.05
N ALA A 70 2.77 -6.95 -4.01
CA ALA A 70 1.71 -5.94 -4.14
C ALA A 70 2.10 -4.85 -5.16
N ALA A 71 3.33 -4.33 -5.06
CA ALA A 71 3.86 -3.32 -5.98
C ALA A 71 4.05 -3.83 -7.41
N GLN A 72 4.25 -5.14 -7.61
CA GLN A 72 4.26 -5.74 -8.95
C GLN A 72 2.86 -5.77 -9.58
N ILE A 73 1.81 -6.00 -8.77
CA ILE A 73 0.42 -6.04 -9.23
C ILE A 73 -0.13 -4.63 -9.48
N LEU A 74 0.22 -3.66 -8.62
CA LEU A 74 -0.16 -2.25 -8.76
C LEU A 74 1.08 -1.34 -8.76
N PRO A 75 1.79 -1.21 -9.90
CA PRO A 75 3.05 -0.45 -9.99
C PRO A 75 2.89 1.06 -9.85
N THR A 76 1.68 1.58 -10.08
CA THR A 76 1.38 3.01 -10.02
C THR A 76 1.24 3.53 -8.59
N ASP A 77 1.04 2.65 -7.61
CA ASP A 77 0.94 3.04 -6.21
C ASP A 77 2.31 2.98 -5.52
N ASN A 78 3.01 4.10 -5.56
CA ASN A 78 4.34 4.24 -4.96
C ASN A 78 4.37 3.98 -3.45
N ARG A 79 3.22 3.99 -2.75
CA ARG A 79 3.17 3.62 -1.33
C ARG A 79 3.57 2.17 -1.13
N LEU A 80 3.20 1.26 -2.03
CA LEU A 80 3.55 -0.17 -1.92
C LEU A 80 5.07 -0.38 -2.05
N THR A 81 5.68 0.29 -3.03
CA THR A 81 7.14 0.28 -3.21
C THR A 81 7.86 0.94 -2.03
N LEU A 82 7.32 2.04 -1.49
CA LEU A 82 7.86 2.71 -0.31
C LEU A 82 7.83 1.79 0.91
N ARG A 83 6.74 1.08 1.17
CA ARG A 83 6.67 0.09 2.26
C ARG A 83 7.74 -0.98 2.14
N ALA A 84 7.96 -1.50 0.93
CA ALA A 84 9.06 -2.43 0.68
C ALA A 84 10.43 -1.79 0.97
N ALA A 85 10.66 -0.54 0.59
CA ALA A 85 11.92 0.17 0.86
C ALA A 85 12.15 0.39 2.37
N GLU A 86 11.12 0.81 3.12
CA GLU A 86 11.19 0.95 4.58
C GLU A 86 11.58 -0.36 5.28
N LEU A 87 10.95 -1.47 4.86
CA LEU A 87 11.27 -2.81 5.38
C LEU A 87 12.68 -3.26 4.99
N ALA A 88 13.14 -2.92 3.78
CA ALA A 88 14.50 -3.20 3.35
C ALA A 88 15.54 -2.44 4.21
N TYR A 89 15.31 -1.17 4.53
CA TYR A 89 16.16 -0.45 5.49
C TYR A 89 16.14 -1.09 6.87
N ARG A 90 14.96 -1.47 7.38
CA ARG A 90 14.82 -2.13 8.68
C ARG A 90 15.56 -3.46 8.76
N LEU A 91 15.58 -4.21 7.65
CA LEU A 91 16.30 -5.48 7.51
C LEU A 91 17.80 -5.33 7.24
N GLY A 92 18.34 -4.10 7.26
CA GLY A 92 19.76 -3.87 6.98
C GLY A 92 20.14 -4.11 5.52
N ARG A 93 19.20 -3.93 4.58
CA ARG A 93 19.39 -4.11 3.13
C ARG A 93 19.31 -2.77 2.37
N PRO A 94 20.21 -1.80 2.63
CA PRO A 94 20.12 -0.45 2.07
C PRO A 94 20.19 -0.42 0.54
N ALA A 95 21.03 -1.23 -0.10
CA ALA A 95 21.13 -1.27 -1.56
C ALA A 95 19.80 -1.66 -2.25
N LEU A 96 19.04 -2.60 -1.63
CA LEU A 96 17.70 -2.95 -2.11
C LEU A 96 16.72 -1.80 -1.89
N ALA A 97 16.76 -1.16 -0.72
CA ALA A 97 15.92 0.00 -0.42
C ALA A 97 16.15 1.12 -1.44
N ASP A 98 17.40 1.48 -1.71
CA ASP A 98 17.78 2.54 -2.65
C ASP A 98 17.30 2.21 -4.08
N THR A 99 17.39 0.94 -4.49
CA THR A 99 16.82 0.48 -5.79
C THR A 99 15.31 0.68 -5.85
N LEU A 100 14.59 0.41 -4.76
CA LEU A 100 13.15 0.60 -4.67
C LEU A 100 12.79 2.09 -4.66
N LEU A 101 13.58 2.95 -4.00
CA LEU A 101 13.38 4.40 -4.03
C LEU A 101 13.64 4.98 -5.43
N ALA A 102 14.67 4.53 -6.13
CA ALA A 102 14.94 4.94 -7.52
C ALA A 102 13.79 4.57 -8.48
N ARG A 103 13.10 3.44 -8.22
CA ARG A 103 11.88 3.08 -8.96
C ARG A 103 10.77 4.11 -8.70
N ILE A 104 10.59 4.57 -7.47
CA ILE A 104 9.61 5.61 -7.14
C ILE A 104 9.97 6.90 -7.87
N ASP A 105 11.25 7.29 -7.88
CA ASP A 105 11.72 8.51 -8.57
C ASP A 105 11.33 8.52 -10.05
N SER A 106 11.35 7.35 -10.72
CA SER A 106 11.04 7.22 -12.15
C SER A 106 9.56 7.38 -12.51
N THR A 107 8.64 7.19 -11.56
CA THR A 107 7.18 7.23 -11.81
C THR A 107 6.49 8.43 -11.18
N CYS A 108 7.21 9.18 -10.36
CA CYS A 108 6.63 10.14 -9.45
C CYS A 108 6.69 11.59 -9.98
N VAL A 109 5.59 12.34 -9.79
CA VAL A 109 5.45 13.75 -10.21
C VAL A 109 5.82 14.73 -9.08
N HIS A 110 5.64 14.37 -7.81
CA HIS A 110 5.89 15.22 -6.63
C HIS A 110 6.72 14.50 -5.56
N CYS A 111 7.97 14.16 -5.90
CA CYS A 111 8.73 13.18 -5.11
C CYS A 111 9.31 13.75 -3.83
N GLU A 112 9.58 15.06 -3.82
CA GLU A 112 10.13 15.71 -2.65
C GLU A 112 9.14 15.73 -1.49
N THR A 113 7.89 16.14 -1.74
CA THR A 113 6.82 16.13 -0.75
C THR A 113 6.47 14.70 -0.34
N PHE A 114 6.50 13.75 -1.28
CA PHE A 114 6.29 12.33 -0.98
C PHE A 114 7.31 11.79 0.02
N PHE A 115 8.62 11.94 -0.23
CA PHE A 115 9.66 11.45 0.68
C PHE A 115 9.73 12.22 1.99
N GLN A 116 9.44 13.52 1.97
CA GLN A 116 9.34 14.30 3.20
C GLN A 116 8.22 13.78 4.10
N ALA A 117 7.03 13.52 3.53
CA ALA A 117 5.91 12.95 4.28
C ALA A 117 6.23 11.53 4.78
N ALA A 118 6.89 10.71 3.96
CA ALA A 118 7.33 9.36 4.35
C ALA A 118 8.29 9.40 5.53
N ALA A 119 9.28 10.30 5.52
CA ALA A 119 10.23 10.45 6.60
C ALA A 119 9.55 10.90 7.92
N ILE A 120 8.60 11.84 7.84
CA ILE A 120 7.81 12.29 8.99
C ILE A 120 6.99 11.12 9.56
N ASN A 121 6.31 10.34 8.71
CA ASN A 121 5.55 9.18 9.14
C ASN A 121 6.42 8.10 9.80
N ALA A 122 7.58 7.80 9.21
CA ALA A 122 8.54 6.87 9.78
C ALA A 122 9.01 7.33 11.17
N ARG A 123 9.31 8.63 11.34
CA ARG A 123 9.72 9.21 12.61
C ARG A 123 8.61 9.15 13.66
N ALA A 124 7.36 9.42 13.27
CA ALA A 124 6.19 9.30 14.15
C ALA A 124 5.95 7.85 14.63
N ARG A 125 6.38 6.86 13.85
CA ARG A 125 6.34 5.43 14.21
C ARG A 125 7.57 4.97 15.01
N GLY A 126 8.48 5.87 15.38
CA GLY A 126 9.73 5.56 16.08
C GLY A 126 10.81 4.92 15.19
N LEU A 127 10.62 4.89 13.86
CA LEU A 127 11.56 4.31 12.91
C LEU A 127 12.59 5.36 12.47
N THR A 128 13.44 5.81 13.39
CA THR A 128 14.40 6.90 13.17
C THR A 128 15.42 6.57 12.07
N THR A 129 15.94 5.35 12.03
CA THR A 129 16.90 4.91 10.99
C THR A 129 16.29 4.94 9.59
N VAL A 130 15.03 4.56 9.46
CA VAL A 130 14.27 4.63 8.19
C VAL A 130 14.04 6.09 7.82
N ALA A 131 13.59 6.92 8.76
CA ALA A 131 13.37 8.35 8.53
C ALA A 131 14.64 9.06 8.04
N ASP A 132 15.78 8.83 8.71
CA ASP A 132 17.06 9.43 8.33
C ASP A 132 17.52 8.95 6.95
N SER A 133 17.27 7.69 6.60
CA SER A 133 17.60 7.13 5.28
C SER A 133 16.77 7.78 4.18
N LEU A 134 15.46 7.96 4.40
CA LEU A 134 14.58 8.68 3.48
C LEU A 134 14.97 10.15 3.31
N LEU A 135 15.39 10.83 4.38
CA LEU A 135 15.88 12.21 4.30
C LEU A 135 17.19 12.33 3.53
N ARG A 136 18.11 11.35 3.66
CA ARG A 136 19.32 11.30 2.85
C ARG A 136 18.99 11.11 1.36
N HIS A 137 18.07 10.22 1.03
CA HIS A 137 17.60 10.06 -0.36
C HIS A 137 17.00 11.36 -0.90
N LEU A 138 16.12 12.01 -0.12
CA LEU A 138 15.53 13.29 -0.49
C LEU A 138 16.57 14.38 -0.75
N ALA A 139 17.61 14.48 0.09
CA ALA A 139 18.69 15.43 -0.11
C ALA A 139 19.45 15.16 -1.42
N ALA A 140 19.79 13.89 -1.70
CA ALA A 140 20.44 13.50 -2.94
C ALA A 140 19.58 13.82 -4.17
N LEU A 141 18.27 13.55 -4.09
CA LEU A 141 17.31 13.86 -5.16
C LEU A 141 17.24 15.36 -5.47
N LYS A 142 17.20 16.20 -4.44
CA LYS A 142 17.21 17.67 -4.58
C LYS A 142 18.50 18.15 -5.24
N THR A 143 19.65 17.63 -4.82
CA THR A 143 20.94 17.97 -5.43
C THR A 143 21.01 17.54 -6.90
N ALA A 144 20.45 16.38 -7.24
CA ALA A 144 20.45 15.88 -8.62
C ALA A 144 19.55 16.70 -9.56
N ARG A 145 18.41 17.24 -9.08
CA ARG A 145 17.49 18.07 -9.88
C ARG A 145 17.87 19.55 -9.95
N GLY A 146 18.67 20.02 -8.98
CA GLY A 146 19.18 21.40 -8.96
C GLY A 146 20.44 21.61 -9.82
N ARG A 147 20.98 20.55 -10.41
CA ARG A 147 22.02 20.58 -11.46
C ARG A 147 21.36 20.44 -12.82
#